data_AF-A0A976QAF2-F1
#
_entry.id   AF-A0A976QAF2-F1
#
_cell.length_a   1.000
_cell.length_b   1.000
_cell.length_c   1.000
_cell.angle_alpha   90.00
_cell.angle_beta   90.00
_cell.angle_gamma   90.00
#
_symmetry.space_group_name_H-M   'P 1'
#
loop_
_entity.id
_entity.type
_entity.pdbx_description
1 polymer ?
#
loop_
_entity_poly.entity_id
_entity_poly.type
_entity_poly.pdbx_seq_one_letter_code
_entity_poly.pdbx_strand_id
1 'polypeptide(L)'
;MRAESSQPGTAEGFTLNYASLVAEYRSGLVDKLRGFGTADGYLDVWVPDDDPTKSLQNMVEAVGLAGGRAFRVELDTATATAVRRDALRAGLGEQCKVSFVDRDDGCVVAFDSIDADRATPGRGLETSGDPPPTPRPQPSIGQLAPAPFTTAYDAALRAVAGRGHRAISRRPQSPTERVVEASHAALSLTLYVDAATHRVTTAYFAADAPVVAGALKLTCDLAIGRSIQELADHGVLHAAAALEPIASAPVPGIVHPARLCRAFARVESMLRDIRQIYAERYDRRDTANNEDLGPGPTWKRMPLAKRRAVVERELARFSSQRNLTESTMGWAELVDDVRLTLTIDDSVPAADKPALLMAAETWLRRSIDTRLEVYLAERRDKNKLRRLAVIPNDPTEETSRP
;
A
#
# COMPACT_ATOMS: atom_id res chain seq x y z
N MET A 1 24.67 -11.67 -13.30
CA MET A 1 24.03 -12.95 -13.62
C MET A 1 22.84 -13.13 -12.70
N ARG A 2 21.61 -12.87 -13.18
CA ARG A 2 20.40 -13.31 -12.48
C ARG A 2 20.08 -14.70 -13.00
N ALA A 3 19.74 -15.63 -12.11
CA ALA A 3 19.22 -16.93 -12.49
C ALA A 3 18.01 -16.73 -13.40
N GLU A 4 18.03 -17.37 -14.57
CA GLU A 4 16.86 -17.46 -15.42
C GLU A 4 15.74 -18.10 -14.60
N SER A 5 14.59 -17.41 -14.53
CA SER A 5 13.36 -18.01 -14.02
C SER A 5 12.94 -19.05 -15.06
N SER A 6 13.46 -20.26 -14.89
CA SER A 6 13.02 -21.43 -15.62
C SER A 6 11.54 -21.63 -15.32
N GLN A 7 10.68 -21.50 -16.34
CA GLN A 7 9.37 -22.13 -16.27
C GLN A 7 9.61 -23.64 -16.16
N PRO A 8 9.14 -24.32 -15.10
CA PRO A 8 9.41 -25.73 -14.95
C PRO A 8 8.61 -26.52 -15.98
N GLY A 9 9.35 -27.18 -16.87
CA GLY A 9 8.86 -28.35 -17.57
C GLY A 9 8.44 -29.41 -16.55
N THR A 10 7.20 -29.87 -16.71
CA THR A 10 6.66 -31.18 -16.35
C THR A 10 7.59 -32.17 -15.59
N ALA A 11 7.10 -32.59 -14.42
CA ALA A 11 7.35 -33.85 -13.70
C ALA A 11 8.44 -33.94 -12.59
N GLU A 12 9.42 -33.04 -12.50
CA GLU A 12 10.37 -33.06 -11.37
C GLU A 12 9.98 -32.00 -10.32
N GLY A 13 9.32 -32.44 -9.23
CA GLY A 13 8.95 -31.54 -8.11
C GLY A 13 10.18 -30.86 -7.49
N PHE A 14 10.02 -29.61 -7.05
CA PHE A 14 11.05 -28.80 -6.39
C PHE A 14 11.16 -29.13 -4.88
N THR A 15 12.27 -28.74 -4.26
CA THR A 15 12.53 -28.96 -2.83
C THR A 15 12.64 -27.63 -2.09
N LEU A 16 11.91 -27.51 -0.98
CA LEU A 16 11.86 -26.34 -0.12
C LEU A 16 12.51 -26.62 1.24
N ASN A 17 13.18 -25.63 1.84
CA ASN A 17 13.65 -25.71 3.22
C ASN A 17 12.66 -25.01 4.16
N TYR A 18 11.97 -25.76 5.02
CA TYR A 18 10.89 -25.22 5.85
C TYR A 18 11.37 -24.14 6.83
N ALA A 19 12.49 -24.37 7.50
CA ALA A 19 13.02 -23.44 8.49
C ALA A 19 13.40 -22.09 7.86
N SER A 20 14.05 -22.13 6.68
CA SER A 20 14.36 -20.93 5.91
C SER A 20 13.11 -20.15 5.50
N LEU A 21 12.07 -20.84 5.03
CA LEU A 21 10.80 -20.20 4.64
C LEU A 21 10.10 -19.53 5.83
N VAL A 22 10.05 -20.18 6.99
CA VAL A 22 9.46 -19.61 8.21
C VAL A 22 10.27 -18.39 8.69
N ALA A 23 11.60 -18.46 8.64
CA ALA A 23 12.48 -17.36 9.04
C ALA A 23 12.33 -16.15 8.09
N GLU A 24 12.26 -16.40 6.77
CA GLU A 24 12.01 -15.35 5.77
C GLU A 24 10.64 -14.70 5.99
N TYR A 25 9.59 -15.50 6.22
CA TYR A 25 8.27 -14.97 6.53
C TYR A 25 8.28 -14.09 7.78
N ARG A 26 8.88 -14.56 8.88
CA ARG A 26 8.93 -13.81 10.16
C ARG A 26 9.74 -12.52 10.06
N SER A 27 10.90 -12.55 9.39
CA SER A 27 11.71 -11.34 9.18
C SER A 27 10.99 -10.33 8.27
N GLY A 28 10.33 -10.83 7.22
CA GLY A 28 9.48 -10.01 6.36
C GLY A 28 8.40 -9.23 7.13
N LEU A 29 7.88 -9.75 8.25
CA LEU A 29 6.70 -9.17 8.92
C LEU A 29 7.04 -7.82 9.52
N VAL A 30 8.30 -7.66 9.89
CA VAL A 30 8.87 -6.44 10.44
C VAL A 30 9.30 -5.51 9.30
N ASP A 31 9.85 -6.05 8.21
CA ASP A 31 10.58 -5.26 7.22
C ASP A 31 9.77 -4.91 5.95
N LYS A 32 8.69 -5.64 5.64
CA LYS A 32 7.90 -5.49 4.40
C LYS A 32 6.42 -5.29 4.71
N LEU A 33 5.91 -4.08 4.47
CA LEU A 33 4.49 -3.74 4.71
C LEU A 33 3.52 -4.23 3.61
N ARG A 34 4.02 -4.59 2.42
CA ARG A 34 3.23 -5.09 1.27
C ARG A 34 4.07 -6.00 0.37
N GLY A 35 3.41 -6.88 -0.40
CA GLY A 35 4.08 -7.80 -1.32
C GLY A 35 4.76 -8.96 -0.60
N PHE A 36 4.06 -9.51 0.39
CA PHE A 36 4.53 -10.59 1.21
C PHE A 36 4.43 -11.91 0.43
N GLY A 37 5.56 -12.40 -0.03
CA GLY A 37 5.68 -13.69 -0.68
C GLY A 37 7.12 -14.15 -0.56
N THR A 38 7.33 -15.43 -0.28
CA THR A 38 8.63 -16.08 -0.47
C THR A 38 9.00 -15.98 -1.96
N ALA A 39 10.29 -15.94 -2.30
CA ALA A 39 10.74 -15.68 -3.68
C ALA A 39 10.13 -16.61 -4.76
N ASP A 40 9.54 -17.74 -4.35
CA ASP A 40 8.85 -18.69 -5.19
C ASP A 40 7.33 -18.43 -5.19
N GLY A 41 6.80 -17.93 -6.31
CA GLY A 41 5.39 -17.55 -6.48
C GLY A 41 4.35 -18.66 -6.24
N TYR A 42 4.78 -19.90 -5.96
CA TYR A 42 3.93 -21.02 -5.58
C TYR A 42 3.45 -20.95 -4.13
N LEU A 43 4.04 -20.07 -3.31
CA LEU A 43 3.74 -19.92 -1.89
C LEU A 43 3.19 -18.52 -1.54
N ASP A 44 2.74 -17.75 -2.53
CA ASP A 44 2.22 -16.38 -2.34
C ASP A 44 1.07 -16.30 -1.32
N VAL A 45 0.30 -17.39 -1.18
CA VAL A 45 -0.83 -17.48 -0.24
C VAL A 45 -0.53 -18.33 1.00
N TRP A 46 0.70 -18.85 1.12
CA TRP A 46 1.10 -19.65 2.26
C TRP A 46 1.41 -18.74 3.46
N VAL A 47 0.88 -19.12 4.62
CA VAL A 47 1.17 -18.49 5.91
C VAL A 47 1.58 -19.59 6.89
N PRO A 48 2.77 -19.49 7.52
CA PRO A 48 3.19 -20.48 8.50
C PRO A 48 2.30 -20.46 9.74
N ASP A 49 1.98 -21.65 10.25
CA ASP A 49 1.29 -21.86 11.52
C ASP A 49 2.30 -22.31 12.59
N ASP A 50 2.03 -22.01 13.86
CA ASP A 50 2.85 -22.47 14.98
C ASP A 50 2.83 -24.01 15.12
N ASP A 51 1.76 -24.68 14.65
CA ASP A 51 1.74 -26.12 14.44
C ASP A 51 2.31 -26.47 13.05
N PRO A 52 3.50 -27.09 12.97
CA PRO A 52 4.13 -27.42 11.68
C PRO A 52 3.29 -28.42 10.86
N THR A 53 2.41 -29.20 11.48
CA THR A 53 1.46 -30.07 10.77
C THR A 53 0.49 -29.26 9.94
N LYS A 54 -0.12 -28.22 10.54
CA LYS A 54 -1.07 -27.33 9.85
C LYS A 54 -0.36 -26.46 8.82
N SER A 55 0.82 -25.96 9.17
CA SER A 55 1.66 -25.17 8.27
C SER A 55 1.97 -25.92 6.96
N LEU A 56 2.28 -27.23 7.05
CA LEU A 56 2.47 -28.09 5.87
C LEU A 56 1.18 -28.35 5.09
N GLN A 57 0.03 -28.47 5.76
CA GLN A 57 -1.27 -28.59 5.08
C GLN A 57 -1.58 -27.34 4.24
N ASN A 58 -1.43 -26.15 4.85
CA ASN A 58 -1.59 -24.88 4.18
C ASN A 58 -0.61 -24.73 3.00
N MET A 59 0.60 -25.30 3.12
CA MET A 59 1.61 -25.28 2.04
C MET A 59 1.15 -26.09 0.82
N VAL A 60 0.55 -27.27 1.02
CA VAL A 60 -0.02 -28.07 -0.07
C VAL A 60 -1.15 -27.34 -0.78
N GLU A 61 -2.02 -26.66 -0.02
CA GLU A 61 -3.08 -25.82 -0.59
C GLU A 61 -2.52 -24.68 -1.43
N ALA A 62 -1.54 -23.94 -0.91
CA ALA A 62 -0.89 -22.84 -1.63
C ALA A 62 -0.24 -23.30 -2.95
N VAL A 63 0.52 -24.40 -2.90
CA VAL A 63 1.14 -24.98 -4.09
C VAL A 63 0.09 -25.46 -5.10
N GLY A 64 -1.00 -26.08 -4.62
CA GLY A 64 -2.11 -26.52 -5.46
C GLY A 64 -2.82 -25.34 -6.16
N LEU A 65 -3.07 -24.25 -5.45
CA LEU A 65 -3.66 -23.02 -6.00
C LEU A 65 -2.78 -22.38 -7.07
N ALA A 66 -1.45 -22.48 -6.92
CA ALA A 66 -0.48 -22.04 -7.92
C ALA A 66 -0.32 -23.03 -9.10
N GLY A 67 -1.10 -24.12 -9.14
CA GLY A 67 -1.05 -25.14 -10.20
C GLY A 67 0.05 -26.18 -10.05
N GLY A 68 0.78 -26.18 -8.92
CA GLY A 68 1.78 -27.18 -8.59
C GLY A 68 1.14 -28.55 -8.32
N ARG A 69 1.82 -29.62 -8.76
CA ARG A 69 1.32 -31.01 -8.63
C ARG A 69 2.16 -31.90 -7.73
N ALA A 70 3.41 -31.50 -7.46
CA ALA A 70 4.29 -32.19 -6.53
C ALA A 70 5.40 -31.28 -6.03
N PHE A 71 5.83 -31.48 -4.79
CA PHE A 71 6.99 -30.80 -4.19
C PHE A 71 7.52 -31.58 -2.99
N ARG A 72 8.71 -31.22 -2.52
CA ARG A 72 9.35 -31.77 -1.33
C ARG A 72 9.65 -30.67 -0.33
N VAL A 73 9.60 -31.01 0.95
CA VAL A 73 9.96 -30.10 2.05
C VAL A 73 10.97 -30.78 2.94
N GLU A 74 12.11 -30.12 3.15
CA GLU A 74 13.12 -30.51 4.12
C GLU A 74 12.78 -29.90 5.48
N LEU A 75 12.68 -30.77 6.49
CA LEU A 75 12.45 -30.43 7.88
C LEU A 75 13.71 -30.76 8.67
N ASP A 76 14.13 -29.84 9.55
CA ASP A 76 15.13 -30.15 10.57
C ASP A 76 14.59 -31.16 11.61
N THR A 77 15.48 -31.73 12.43
CA THR A 77 15.13 -32.72 13.45
C THR A 77 14.02 -32.25 14.40
N ALA A 78 14.05 -30.98 14.83
CA ALA A 78 13.09 -30.44 15.78
C ALA A 78 11.68 -30.36 15.15
N THR A 79 11.59 -29.80 13.95
CA THR A 79 10.35 -29.66 13.18
C THR A 79 9.81 -31.04 12.78
N ALA A 80 10.67 -31.94 12.30
CA ALA A 80 10.31 -33.30 11.93
C ALA A 80 9.69 -34.09 13.09
N THR A 81 10.17 -33.86 14.32
CA THR A 81 9.63 -34.48 15.54
C THR A 81 8.26 -33.89 15.92
N ALA A 82 8.07 -32.58 15.70
CA ALA A 82 6.81 -31.89 16.01
C ALA A 82 5.68 -32.20 14.99
N VAL A 83 6.01 -32.61 13.76
CA VAL A 83 5.01 -32.96 12.75
C VAL A 83 4.30 -34.28 13.11
N ARG A 84 2.99 -34.19 13.29
CA ARG A 84 2.13 -35.36 13.53
C ARG A 84 1.82 -36.06 12.20
N ARG A 85 2.67 -37.00 11.79
CA ARG A 85 2.62 -37.65 10.45
C ARG A 85 1.25 -38.20 10.08
N ASP A 86 0.57 -38.87 11.01
CA ASP A 86 -0.75 -39.46 10.75
C ASP A 86 -1.83 -38.39 10.63
N ALA A 87 -1.75 -37.32 11.43
CA ALA A 87 -2.66 -36.18 11.31
C ALA A 87 -2.43 -35.41 10.00
N LEU A 88 -1.18 -35.30 9.54
CA LEU A 88 -0.87 -34.69 8.24
C LEU A 88 -1.51 -35.48 7.10
N ARG A 89 -1.31 -36.81 7.07
CA ARG A 89 -1.95 -37.70 6.08
C ARG A 89 -3.47 -37.65 6.15
N ALA A 90 -4.04 -37.72 7.34
CA ALA A 90 -5.49 -37.70 7.52
C ALA A 90 -6.11 -36.36 7.09
N GLY A 91 -5.46 -35.24 7.41
CA GLY A 91 -5.95 -33.91 7.05
C GLY A 91 -5.86 -33.61 5.56
N LEU A 92 -4.84 -34.12 4.87
CA LEU A 92 -4.71 -34.00 3.41
C LEU A 92 -5.59 -35.01 2.67
N GLY A 93 -5.91 -36.16 3.27
CA GLY A 93 -6.83 -37.15 2.73
C GLY A 93 -6.50 -37.55 1.28
N GLU A 94 -7.48 -37.43 0.39
CA GLU A 94 -7.32 -37.72 -1.04
C GLU A 94 -6.73 -36.55 -1.86
N GLN A 95 -6.46 -35.40 -1.24
CA GLN A 95 -5.94 -34.21 -1.92
C GLN A 95 -4.50 -34.40 -2.43
N CYS A 96 -3.69 -35.19 -1.73
CA CYS A 96 -2.33 -35.49 -2.16
C CYS A 96 -1.81 -36.78 -1.51
N LYS A 97 -0.80 -37.38 -2.13
CA LYS A 97 -0.06 -38.51 -1.57
C LYS A 97 1.14 -37.98 -0.79
N VAL A 98 1.24 -38.36 0.49
CA VAL A 98 2.32 -37.91 1.39
C VAL A 98 3.26 -39.06 1.72
N SER A 99 4.56 -38.86 1.51
CA SER A 99 5.60 -39.80 1.93
C SER A 99 6.70 -39.10 2.73
N PHE A 100 7.36 -39.85 3.61
CA PHE A 100 8.40 -39.35 4.51
C PHE A 100 9.66 -40.17 4.31
N VAL A 101 10.80 -39.49 4.23
CA VAL A 101 12.13 -40.11 4.19
C VAL A 101 12.94 -39.53 5.34
N ASP A 102 13.16 -40.35 6.36
CA ASP A 102 13.96 -39.98 7.52
C ASP A 102 15.45 -39.88 7.15
N ARG A 103 16.11 -38.87 7.70
CA ARG A 103 17.55 -38.60 7.56
C ARG A 103 18.15 -38.36 8.95
N ASP A 104 19.48 -38.43 9.05
CA ASP A 104 20.18 -38.19 10.32
C ASP A 104 19.95 -36.76 10.85
N ASP A 105 19.73 -35.79 9.96
CA ASP A 105 19.54 -34.36 10.26
C ASP A 105 18.08 -33.90 10.19
N GLY A 106 17.12 -34.82 10.03
CA GLY A 106 15.71 -34.49 9.99
C GLY A 106 14.87 -35.40 9.11
N CYS A 107 14.00 -34.82 8.30
CA CYS A 107 13.06 -35.57 7.46
C CYS A 107 12.76 -34.81 6.18
N VAL A 108 12.64 -35.54 5.06
CA VAL A 108 12.07 -35.00 3.83
C VAL A 108 10.65 -35.50 3.65
N VAL A 109 9.71 -34.57 3.53
CA VAL A 109 8.31 -34.86 3.24
C VAL A 109 8.08 -34.61 1.75
N ALA A 110 7.64 -35.63 1.02
CA ALA A 110 7.26 -35.51 -0.37
C ALA A 110 5.74 -35.50 -0.50
N PHE A 111 5.23 -34.50 -1.21
CA PHE A 111 3.83 -34.34 -1.56
C PHE A 111 3.69 -34.56 -3.07
N ASP A 112 2.99 -35.62 -3.46
CA ASP A 112 2.78 -35.99 -4.86
C ASP A 112 1.29 -35.97 -5.20
N SER A 113 0.98 -35.86 -6.49
CA SER A 113 -0.39 -35.93 -7.02
C SER A 113 -1.37 -34.94 -6.37
N ILE A 114 -0.94 -33.69 -6.19
CA ILE A 114 -1.78 -32.64 -5.59
C ILE A 114 -2.97 -32.36 -6.51
N ASP A 115 -4.18 -32.59 -5.99
CA ASP A 115 -5.44 -32.30 -6.66
C ASP A 115 -5.94 -30.91 -6.27
N ALA A 116 -5.62 -29.92 -7.11
CA ALA A 116 -6.00 -28.52 -6.91
C ALA A 116 -7.52 -28.32 -6.85
N ASP A 117 -8.31 -29.16 -7.52
CA ASP A 117 -9.78 -29.03 -7.54
C ASP A 117 -10.41 -29.52 -6.22
N ARG A 118 -9.66 -30.28 -5.43
CA ARG A 118 -10.06 -30.77 -4.11
C ARG A 118 -9.46 -29.97 -2.95
N ALA A 119 -8.57 -29.02 -3.24
CA ALA A 119 -8.11 -28.06 -2.26
C ALA A 119 -9.33 -27.27 -1.80
N THR A 120 -9.89 -27.63 -0.64
CA THR A 120 -11.06 -26.96 -0.08
C THR A 120 -10.52 -25.72 0.63
N PRO A 121 -10.71 -24.49 0.10
CA PRO A 121 -10.11 -23.32 0.70
C PRO A 121 -10.71 -23.14 2.11
N GLY A 122 -9.89 -23.28 3.14
CA GLY A 122 -10.24 -22.87 4.50
C GLY A 122 -11.20 -23.80 5.27
N ARG A 123 -10.77 -25.03 5.58
CA ARG A 123 -11.20 -25.69 6.82
C ARG A 123 -10.37 -25.28 8.05
N GLY A 124 -9.66 -24.15 7.96
CA GLY A 124 -9.05 -23.48 9.10
C GLY A 124 -10.12 -22.80 9.96
N LEU A 125 -10.17 -23.17 11.24
CA LEU A 125 -11.01 -22.60 12.32
C LEU A 125 -12.53 -22.73 12.14
N GLU A 126 -13.04 -23.96 12.10
CA GLU A 126 -14.31 -24.23 12.79
C GLU A 126 -13.99 -24.38 14.29
N THR A 127 -14.03 -23.27 15.03
CA THR A 127 -14.27 -23.34 16.47
C THR A 127 -15.66 -23.96 16.66
N SER A 128 -15.71 -25.12 17.30
CA SER A 128 -16.96 -25.78 17.67
C SER A 128 -17.93 -24.80 18.34
N GLY A 129 -19.09 -24.54 17.73
CA GLY A 129 -20.30 -24.22 18.50
C GLY A 129 -21.27 -23.16 17.99
N ASP A 130 -20.90 -22.26 17.07
CA ASP A 130 -21.83 -21.23 16.59
C ASP A 130 -22.16 -21.41 15.10
N PRO A 131 -23.45 -21.33 14.71
CA PRO A 131 -23.82 -21.31 13.30
C PRO A 131 -23.16 -20.12 12.63
N PRO A 132 -22.63 -20.28 11.40
CA PRO A 132 -21.97 -19.19 10.70
C PRO A 132 -22.91 -17.99 10.61
N PRO A 133 -22.44 -16.75 10.87
CA PRO A 133 -23.24 -15.57 10.58
C PRO A 133 -23.66 -15.65 9.12
N THR A 134 -24.96 -15.49 8.87
CA THR A 134 -25.52 -15.51 7.52
C THR A 134 -24.66 -14.59 6.66
N PRO A 135 -24.08 -15.08 5.54
CA PRO A 135 -23.25 -14.25 4.69
C PRO A 135 -24.06 -13.03 4.32
N ARG A 136 -23.60 -11.85 4.76
CA ARG A 136 -24.20 -10.60 4.31
C ARG A 136 -24.18 -10.66 2.79
N PRO A 137 -25.30 -10.40 2.10
CA PRO A 137 -25.32 -10.39 0.65
C PRO A 137 -24.21 -9.45 0.19
N GLN A 138 -23.13 -10.03 -0.36
CA GLN A 138 -22.14 -9.22 -1.02
C GLN A 138 -22.88 -8.57 -2.18
N PRO A 139 -22.90 -7.23 -2.28
CA PRO A 139 -23.45 -6.61 -3.46
C PRO A 139 -22.68 -7.22 -4.63
N SER A 140 -23.39 -7.96 -5.47
CA SER A 140 -22.83 -8.43 -6.72
C SER A 140 -22.26 -7.19 -7.39
N ILE A 141 -20.93 -7.20 -7.61
CA ILE A 141 -20.28 -6.23 -8.48
C ILE A 141 -20.76 -6.62 -9.88
N GLY A 142 -22.04 -6.35 -10.16
CA GLY A 142 -22.57 -6.37 -11.50
C GLY A 142 -21.65 -5.50 -12.32
N GLN A 143 -21.33 -5.94 -13.53
CA GLN A 143 -20.71 -5.10 -14.54
C GLN A 143 -21.60 -3.87 -14.71
N LEU A 144 -21.34 -2.85 -13.90
CA LEU A 144 -21.91 -1.52 -14.06
C LEU A 144 -21.44 -1.11 -15.44
N ALA A 145 -22.41 -1.02 -16.36
CA ALA A 145 -22.18 -0.39 -17.66
C ALA A 145 -21.41 0.91 -17.39
N PRO A 146 -20.31 1.17 -18.13
CA PRO A 146 -19.45 2.29 -17.83
C PRO A 146 -20.30 3.55 -17.79
N ALA A 147 -20.45 4.11 -16.58
CA ALA A 147 -21.15 5.38 -16.42
C ALA A 147 -20.51 6.38 -17.38
N PRO A 148 -21.30 7.20 -18.09
CA PRO A 148 -20.73 8.20 -18.98
C PRO A 148 -19.73 9.04 -18.19
N PHE A 149 -18.53 9.20 -18.75
CA PHE A 149 -17.47 10.00 -18.12
C PHE A 149 -18.03 11.37 -17.73
N THR A 150 -17.72 11.80 -16.51
CA THR A 150 -18.35 13.00 -15.96
C THR A 150 -17.91 14.24 -16.73
N THR A 151 -18.89 15.07 -17.10
CA THR A 151 -18.64 16.36 -17.76
C THR A 151 -17.92 17.36 -16.85
N ALA A 152 -17.99 17.20 -15.53
CA ALA A 152 -17.36 18.09 -14.56
C ALA A 152 -15.82 18.07 -14.63
N TYR A 153 -15.21 16.87 -14.65
CA TYR A 153 -13.74 16.75 -14.78
C TYR A 153 -13.25 17.25 -16.15
N ASP A 154 -13.98 16.97 -17.22
CA ASP A 154 -13.66 17.50 -18.55
C ASP A 154 -13.67 19.03 -18.57
N ALA A 155 -14.69 19.66 -17.96
CA ALA A 155 -14.78 21.11 -17.87
C ALA A 155 -13.64 21.71 -17.02
N ALA A 156 -13.35 21.10 -15.87
CA ALA A 156 -12.26 21.53 -14.99
C ALA A 156 -10.89 21.43 -15.70
N LEU A 157 -10.62 20.33 -16.41
CA LEU A 157 -9.38 20.14 -17.17
C LEU A 157 -9.26 21.15 -18.32
N ARG A 158 -10.34 21.47 -19.03
CA ARG A 158 -10.33 22.55 -20.06
C ARG A 158 -9.99 23.90 -19.45
N ALA A 159 -10.55 24.22 -18.27
CA ALA A 159 -10.27 25.46 -17.57
C ALA A 159 -8.79 25.57 -17.16
N VAL A 160 -8.15 24.44 -16.81
CA VAL A 160 -6.71 24.39 -16.53
C VAL A 160 -5.87 24.56 -17.80
N ALA A 161 -6.29 23.93 -18.91
CA ALA A 161 -5.57 23.98 -20.19
C ALA A 161 -5.48 25.41 -20.77
N GLY A 162 -6.54 26.19 -20.61
CA GLY A 162 -6.62 27.57 -21.10
C GLY A 162 -5.60 28.55 -20.47
N ARG A 163 -4.87 28.12 -19.43
CA ARG A 163 -3.89 28.96 -18.71
C ARG A 163 -2.46 28.86 -19.25
N GLY A 164 -2.28 28.31 -20.45
CA GLY A 164 -1.08 28.49 -21.28
C GLY A 164 0.20 27.86 -20.73
N HIS A 165 0.57 26.71 -21.27
CA HIS A 165 1.98 26.33 -21.43
C HIS A 165 2.10 25.31 -22.55
N ARG A 166 2.38 25.80 -23.77
CA ARG A 166 3.05 24.99 -24.81
C ARG A 166 4.52 25.36 -24.68
N ALA A 167 5.24 24.65 -23.82
CA ALA A 167 6.66 24.92 -23.63
C ALA A 167 7.47 24.08 -24.62
N ILE A 168 8.39 24.75 -25.31
CA ILE A 168 9.35 24.08 -26.20
C ILE A 168 10.38 23.41 -25.31
N SER A 169 10.63 22.12 -25.54
CA SER A 169 11.73 21.39 -24.89
C SER A 169 13.03 22.18 -25.00
N ARG A 170 13.78 22.30 -23.90
CA ARG A 170 15.09 22.96 -23.86
C ARG A 170 16.23 21.95 -23.87
N ARG A 171 17.44 22.42 -24.15
CA ARG A 171 18.63 21.60 -23.88
C ARG A 171 18.84 21.43 -22.36
N PRO A 172 19.43 20.31 -21.91
CA PRO A 172 19.88 20.17 -20.53
C PRO A 172 20.76 21.35 -20.12
N GLN A 173 20.55 21.87 -18.90
CA GLN A 173 21.30 23.03 -18.37
C GLN A 173 22.55 22.61 -17.60
N SER A 174 22.66 21.33 -17.23
CA SER A 174 23.83 20.80 -16.52
C SER A 174 24.14 19.36 -16.95
N PRO A 175 25.38 18.88 -16.74
CA PRO A 175 25.75 17.48 -16.99
C PRO A 175 25.01 16.47 -16.09
N THR A 176 24.48 16.92 -14.94
CA THR A 176 23.73 16.09 -14.00
C THR A 176 22.23 16.05 -14.30
N GLU A 177 21.76 16.79 -15.30
CA GLU A 177 20.36 16.78 -15.70
C GLU A 177 20.12 15.72 -16.79
N ARG A 178 19.28 14.75 -16.48
CA ARG A 178 18.83 13.70 -17.40
C ARG A 178 17.53 14.11 -18.05
N VAL A 179 17.33 13.74 -19.32
CA VAL A 179 16.09 14.00 -20.04
C VAL A 179 15.45 12.68 -20.45
N VAL A 180 14.17 12.55 -20.16
CA VAL A 180 13.32 11.44 -20.60
C VAL A 180 12.07 12.00 -21.26
N GLU A 181 11.68 11.38 -22.36
CA GLU A 181 10.55 11.81 -23.17
C GLU A 181 9.73 10.58 -23.57
N ALA A 182 8.41 10.70 -23.51
CA ALA A 182 7.48 9.76 -24.11
C ALA A 182 6.47 10.52 -24.97
N SER A 183 6.12 9.94 -26.12
CA SER A 183 5.25 10.58 -27.11
C SER A 183 4.24 9.58 -27.66
N HIS A 184 2.96 9.95 -27.64
CA HIS A 184 1.83 9.17 -28.14
C HIS A 184 1.04 10.00 -29.14
N ALA A 185 1.13 9.68 -30.44
CA ALA A 185 0.49 10.44 -31.51
C ALA A 185 0.80 11.95 -31.42
N ALA A 186 -0.20 12.80 -31.14
CA ALA A 186 -0.05 14.25 -31.00
C ALA A 186 0.22 14.72 -29.55
N LEU A 187 0.64 13.80 -28.67
CA LEU A 187 0.97 14.07 -27.27
C LEU A 187 2.45 13.82 -27.03
N SER A 188 3.11 14.71 -26.29
CA SER A 188 4.45 14.46 -25.74
C SER A 188 4.56 14.96 -24.31
N LEU A 189 5.38 14.27 -23.52
CA LEU A 189 5.72 14.62 -22.15
C LEU A 189 7.24 14.45 -21.98
N THR A 190 7.91 15.52 -21.59
CA THR A 190 9.36 15.58 -21.39
C THR A 190 9.64 15.95 -19.95
N LEU A 191 10.43 15.13 -19.24
CA LEU A 191 10.88 15.38 -17.87
C LEU A 191 12.39 15.57 -17.84
N TYR A 192 12.83 16.59 -17.12
CA TYR A 192 14.21 16.83 -16.73
C TYR A 192 14.38 16.36 -15.30
N VAL A 193 15.40 15.56 -15.06
CA VAL A 193 15.53 14.76 -13.86
C VAL A 193 16.94 14.93 -13.31
N ASP A 194 17.05 15.33 -12.06
CA ASP A 194 18.35 15.36 -11.38
C ASP A 194 18.91 13.94 -11.27
N ALA A 195 20.14 13.73 -11.76
CA ALA A 195 20.76 12.41 -11.81
C ALA A 195 21.09 11.83 -10.44
N ALA A 196 21.29 12.67 -9.42
CA ALA A 196 21.68 12.24 -8.08
C ALA A 196 20.44 11.87 -7.25
N THR A 197 19.39 12.69 -7.30
CA THR A 197 18.18 12.46 -6.50
C THR A 197 17.08 11.74 -7.26
N HIS A 198 17.19 11.59 -8.59
CA HIS A 198 16.15 11.05 -9.47
C HIS A 198 14.82 11.81 -9.42
N ARG A 199 14.87 13.09 -9.03
CA ARG A 199 13.68 13.94 -8.90
C ARG A 199 13.55 14.83 -10.12
N VAL A 200 12.31 15.07 -10.54
CA VAL A 200 12.03 15.94 -11.68
C VAL A 200 12.32 17.39 -11.29
N THR A 201 13.16 18.07 -12.06
CA THR A 201 13.51 19.49 -11.89
C THR A 201 12.68 20.39 -12.80
N THR A 202 12.26 19.87 -13.95
CA THR A 202 11.47 20.61 -14.96
C THR A 202 10.62 19.62 -15.76
N ALA A 203 9.41 20.00 -16.14
CA ALA A 203 8.52 19.18 -16.95
C ALA A 203 7.86 20.03 -18.05
N TYR A 204 7.78 19.48 -19.27
CA TYR A 204 7.09 20.10 -20.40
C TYR A 204 6.17 19.09 -21.06
N PHE A 205 5.14 19.59 -21.73
CA PHE A 205 4.24 18.76 -22.51
C PHE A 205 3.79 19.47 -23.78
N ALA A 206 3.38 18.67 -24.76
CA ALA A 206 2.62 19.14 -25.91
C ALA A 206 1.36 18.27 -26.06
N ALA A 207 0.22 18.91 -26.30
CA ALA A 207 -1.04 18.23 -26.57
C ALA A 207 -1.99 19.17 -27.32
N ASP A 208 -2.72 18.63 -28.29
CA ASP A 208 -3.69 19.42 -29.08
C ASP A 208 -5.11 19.36 -28.50
N ALA A 209 -5.46 18.28 -27.79
CA ALA A 209 -6.77 18.12 -27.18
C ALA A 209 -6.83 18.85 -25.82
N PRO A 210 -7.71 19.86 -25.62
CA PRO A 210 -7.72 20.69 -24.41
C PRO A 210 -7.87 19.92 -23.10
N VAL A 211 -8.70 18.87 -23.06
CA VAL A 211 -8.90 18.06 -21.85
C VAL A 211 -7.60 17.32 -21.47
N VAL A 212 -6.89 16.77 -22.46
CA VAL A 212 -5.62 16.07 -22.24
C VAL A 212 -4.51 17.05 -21.88
N ALA A 213 -4.47 18.21 -22.53
CA ALA A 213 -3.54 19.29 -22.20
C ALA A 213 -3.70 19.77 -20.75
N GLY A 214 -4.94 19.88 -20.26
CA GLY A 214 -5.22 20.19 -18.86
C GLY A 214 -4.67 19.16 -17.90
N ALA A 215 -4.82 17.87 -18.23
CA ALA A 215 -4.35 16.77 -17.39
C ALA A 215 -2.82 16.74 -17.35
N LEU A 216 -2.16 16.83 -18.52
CA LEU A 216 -0.70 16.91 -18.61
C LEU A 216 -0.16 18.14 -17.89
N LYS A 217 -0.84 19.30 -17.97
CA LYS A 217 -0.42 20.50 -17.24
C LYS A 217 -0.39 20.25 -15.73
N LEU A 218 -1.47 19.72 -15.16
CA LEU A 218 -1.52 19.41 -13.71
C LEU A 218 -0.42 18.43 -13.33
N THR A 219 -0.25 17.37 -14.14
CA THR A 219 0.80 16.38 -13.91
C THR A 219 2.19 16.99 -13.98
N CYS A 220 2.48 17.90 -14.92
CA CYS A 220 3.76 18.61 -15.00
C CYS A 220 4.00 19.53 -13.79
N ASP A 221 2.99 20.29 -13.38
CA ASP A 221 3.09 21.17 -12.21
C ASP A 221 3.38 20.33 -10.94
N LEU A 222 2.75 19.16 -10.82
CA LEU A 222 2.98 18.21 -9.74
C LEU A 222 4.28 17.41 -9.91
N ALA A 223 4.80 17.24 -11.13
CA ALA A 223 6.01 16.45 -11.34
C ALA A 223 7.22 17.02 -10.59
N ILE A 224 7.31 18.35 -10.50
CA ILE A 224 8.47 19.02 -9.93
C ILE A 224 8.71 18.57 -8.48
N GLY A 225 9.93 18.13 -8.22
CA GLY A 225 10.38 17.61 -6.94
C GLY A 225 10.03 16.15 -6.67
N ARG A 226 9.19 15.50 -7.49
CA ARG A 226 8.84 14.08 -7.33
C ARG A 226 9.77 13.15 -8.10
N SER A 227 9.90 11.90 -7.67
CA SER A 227 10.57 10.88 -8.47
C SER A 227 9.71 10.43 -9.65
N ILE A 228 10.35 9.80 -10.64
CA ILE A 228 9.65 9.22 -11.79
C ILE A 228 8.76 8.05 -11.37
N GLN A 229 9.17 7.27 -10.36
CA GLN A 229 8.39 6.15 -9.84
C GLN A 229 7.08 6.67 -9.22
N GLU A 230 7.16 7.70 -8.37
CA GLU A 230 5.99 8.35 -7.77
C GLU A 230 5.05 8.95 -8.82
N LEU A 231 5.59 9.54 -9.88
CA LEU A 231 4.76 10.06 -10.96
C LEU A 231 4.02 8.95 -11.70
N ALA A 232 4.68 7.84 -12.00
CA ALA A 232 4.05 6.71 -12.69
C ALA A 232 2.98 6.03 -11.86
N ASP A 233 3.18 5.92 -10.54
CA ASP A 233 2.23 5.22 -9.66
C ASP A 233 1.09 6.13 -9.20
N HIS A 234 1.39 7.39 -8.86
CA HIS A 234 0.45 8.27 -8.18
C HIS A 234 0.27 9.65 -8.86
N GLY A 235 1.04 9.98 -9.91
CA GLY A 235 0.98 11.31 -10.53
C GLY A 235 -0.40 11.70 -11.04
N VAL A 236 -1.14 10.75 -11.62
CA VAL A 236 -2.52 10.96 -12.09
C VAL A 236 -3.52 11.04 -10.94
N LEU A 237 -3.30 10.30 -9.86
CA LEU A 237 -4.11 10.38 -8.64
C LEU A 237 -3.98 11.78 -8.01
N HIS A 238 -2.75 12.30 -7.88
CA HIS A 238 -2.50 13.66 -7.39
C HIS A 238 -3.15 14.72 -8.29
N ALA A 239 -3.08 14.54 -9.62
CA ALA A 239 -3.71 15.46 -10.56
C ALA A 239 -5.24 15.46 -10.44
N ALA A 240 -5.87 14.30 -10.23
CA ALA A 240 -7.30 14.21 -9.99
C ALA A 240 -7.70 14.85 -8.65
N ALA A 241 -6.95 14.59 -7.58
CA ALA A 241 -7.19 15.18 -6.25
C ALA A 241 -7.11 16.72 -6.29
N ALA A 242 -6.21 17.29 -7.10
CA ALA A 242 -6.10 18.74 -7.29
C ALA A 242 -7.35 19.38 -7.92
N LEU A 243 -8.19 18.59 -8.59
CA LEU A 243 -9.45 19.05 -9.21
C LEU A 243 -10.66 18.92 -8.29
N GLU A 244 -10.59 18.16 -7.20
CA GLU A 244 -11.71 17.95 -6.28
C GLU A 244 -12.41 19.22 -5.80
N PRO A 245 -11.71 20.35 -5.54
CA PRO A 245 -12.38 21.59 -5.14
C PRO A 245 -13.35 22.17 -6.20
N ILE A 246 -13.20 21.78 -7.47
CA ILE A 246 -13.96 22.32 -8.60
C ILE A 246 -14.68 21.23 -9.43
N ALA A 247 -14.46 19.95 -9.13
CA ALA A 247 -15.10 18.82 -9.78
C ALA A 247 -15.38 17.71 -8.76
N SER A 248 -16.64 17.31 -8.62
CA SER A 248 -17.04 16.22 -7.73
C SER A 248 -17.01 14.87 -8.46
N ALA A 249 -16.59 13.81 -7.76
CA ALA A 249 -16.67 12.46 -8.27
C ALA A 249 -18.14 12.03 -8.47
N PRO A 250 -18.45 11.18 -9.48
CA PRO A 250 -19.81 10.75 -9.75
C PRO A 250 -20.39 9.81 -8.69
N VAL A 251 -19.52 9.11 -7.96
CA VAL A 251 -19.90 8.13 -6.96
C VAL A 251 -19.12 8.37 -5.67
N PRO A 252 -19.70 8.08 -4.50
CA PRO A 252 -18.98 8.12 -3.24
C PRO A 252 -17.90 7.03 -3.20
N GLY A 253 -16.80 7.30 -2.51
CA GLY A 253 -15.70 6.36 -2.30
C GLY A 253 -14.48 6.61 -3.19
N ILE A 254 -13.56 5.64 -3.21
CA ILE A 254 -12.30 5.72 -3.95
C ILE A 254 -12.58 5.45 -5.43
N VAL A 255 -12.39 6.46 -6.27
CA VAL A 255 -12.57 6.33 -7.73
C VAL A 255 -11.22 6.41 -8.42
N HIS A 256 -10.89 5.39 -9.21
CA HIS A 256 -9.68 5.42 -10.03
C HIS A 256 -9.73 6.58 -11.03
N PRO A 257 -8.66 7.41 -11.17
CA PRO A 257 -8.70 8.59 -12.05
C PRO A 257 -9.12 8.32 -13.49
N ALA A 258 -8.70 7.20 -14.06
CA ALA A 258 -9.13 6.74 -15.39
C ALA A 258 -10.66 6.59 -15.54
N ARG A 259 -11.41 6.42 -14.44
CA ARG A 259 -12.88 6.37 -14.43
C ARG A 259 -13.50 7.77 -14.32
N LEU A 260 -12.78 8.76 -13.81
CA LEU A 260 -13.21 10.15 -13.74
C LEU A 260 -13.16 10.81 -15.12
N CYS A 261 -12.08 10.58 -15.87
CA CYS A 261 -11.87 11.13 -17.21
C CYS A 261 -10.91 10.27 -18.05
N ARG A 262 -11.21 10.11 -19.35
CA ARG A 262 -10.33 9.36 -20.29
C ARG A 262 -8.95 10.00 -20.48
N ALA A 263 -8.83 11.31 -20.27
CA ALA A 263 -7.53 12.00 -20.36
C ALA A 263 -6.54 11.45 -19.34
N PHE A 264 -6.99 11.14 -18.13
CA PHE A 264 -6.16 10.57 -17.08
C PHE A 264 -5.57 9.21 -17.45
N ALA A 265 -6.36 8.33 -18.08
CA ALA A 265 -5.85 7.04 -18.56
C ALA A 265 -4.71 7.19 -19.59
N ARG A 266 -4.80 8.20 -20.46
CA ARG A 266 -3.74 8.50 -21.45
C ARG A 266 -2.47 9.02 -20.77
N VAL A 267 -2.62 9.97 -19.85
CA VAL A 267 -1.48 10.52 -19.09
C VAL A 267 -0.82 9.44 -18.25
N GLU A 268 -1.59 8.57 -17.61
CA GLU A 268 -1.07 7.44 -16.83
C GLU A 268 -0.22 6.51 -17.69
N SER A 269 -0.70 6.15 -18.89
CA SER A 269 0.08 5.35 -19.84
C SER A 269 1.41 6.02 -20.19
N MET A 270 1.41 7.33 -20.46
CA MET A 270 2.64 8.07 -20.77
C MET A 270 3.62 8.09 -19.60
N LEU A 271 3.14 8.24 -18.36
CA LEU A 271 4.01 8.23 -17.17
C LEU A 271 4.64 6.85 -16.96
N ARG A 272 3.91 5.77 -17.23
CA ARG A 272 4.44 4.40 -17.18
C ARG A 272 5.53 4.19 -18.24
N ASP A 273 5.33 4.71 -19.46
CA ASP A 273 6.34 4.65 -20.53
C ASP A 273 7.59 5.45 -20.15
N ILE A 274 7.42 6.67 -19.62
CA ILE A 274 8.54 7.48 -19.11
C ILE A 274 9.34 6.71 -18.06
N ARG A 275 8.66 6.06 -17.12
CA ARG A 275 9.33 5.25 -16.10
C ARG A 275 10.12 4.10 -16.71
N GLN A 276 9.53 3.38 -17.67
CA GLN A 276 10.22 2.30 -18.36
C GLN A 276 11.45 2.79 -19.12
N ILE A 277 11.31 3.85 -19.93
CA ILE A 277 12.41 4.44 -20.70
C ILE A 277 13.54 4.90 -19.75
N TYR A 278 13.17 5.53 -18.63
CA TYR A 278 14.15 5.97 -17.65
C TYR A 278 14.87 4.79 -16.98
N ALA A 279 14.13 3.74 -16.61
CA ALA A 279 14.67 2.53 -16.00
C ALA A 279 15.68 1.83 -16.91
N GLU A 280 15.34 1.66 -18.19
CA GLU A 280 16.19 1.04 -19.20
C GLU A 280 17.45 1.87 -19.48
N ARG A 281 17.29 3.19 -19.64
CA ARG A 281 18.40 4.09 -20.00
C ARG A 281 19.42 4.26 -18.88
N TYR A 282 19.01 4.14 -17.61
CA TYR A 282 19.84 4.45 -16.45
C TYR A 282 20.01 3.27 -15.47
N ASP A 283 19.72 2.04 -15.91
CA ASP A 283 19.77 0.77 -15.15
C ASP A 283 19.13 0.84 -13.76
N ARG A 284 17.95 1.46 -13.68
CA ARG A 284 17.16 1.59 -12.44
C ARG A 284 16.10 0.51 -12.39
N ARG A 285 16.41 -0.61 -11.71
CA ARG A 285 15.49 -1.77 -11.58
C ARG A 285 14.65 -1.77 -10.31
N ASP A 286 14.88 -0.82 -9.41
CA ASP A 286 14.08 -0.68 -8.21
C ASP A 286 12.70 -0.11 -8.56
N THR A 287 11.66 -0.86 -8.23
CA THR A 287 10.27 -0.49 -8.46
C THR A 287 9.53 -0.14 -7.17
N ALA A 288 10.20 -0.20 -6.01
CA ALA A 288 9.58 0.15 -4.75
C ALA A 288 9.38 1.66 -4.69
N ASN A 289 8.12 2.07 -4.51
CA ASN A 289 7.78 3.45 -4.27
C ASN A 289 7.76 3.73 -2.77
N ASN A 290 8.90 4.20 -2.25
CA ASN A 290 9.07 4.62 -0.87
C ASN A 290 9.11 6.15 -0.76
N GLU A 291 8.50 6.87 -1.71
CA GLU A 291 8.58 8.32 -1.72
C GLU A 291 7.72 8.95 -0.61
N ASP A 292 8.40 9.50 0.39
CA ASP A 292 7.82 10.45 1.34
C ASP A 292 8.46 11.82 1.11
N LEU A 293 7.66 12.79 0.69
CA LEU A 293 8.11 14.18 0.52
C LEU A 293 8.46 14.84 1.85
N GLY A 294 8.00 14.29 2.98
CA GLY A 294 8.11 14.88 4.31
C GLY A 294 7.40 16.24 4.39
N PRO A 295 7.37 16.87 5.58
CA PRO A 295 6.79 18.19 5.74
C PRO A 295 7.49 19.23 4.87
N GLY A 296 6.74 20.19 4.35
CA GLY A 296 7.27 21.30 3.59
C GLY A 296 8.32 22.09 4.37
N PRO A 297 9.32 22.69 3.69
CA PRO A 297 10.46 23.33 4.34
C PRO A 297 10.04 24.54 5.20
N THR A 298 8.93 25.19 4.86
CA THR A 298 8.36 26.28 5.66
C THR A 298 7.86 25.76 7.00
N TRP A 299 7.04 24.70 7.03
CA TRP A 299 6.55 24.07 8.26
C TRP A 299 7.69 23.47 9.07
N LYS A 300 8.59 22.73 8.42
CA LYS A 300 9.73 22.06 9.07
C LYS A 300 10.65 23.04 9.82
N ARG A 301 10.85 24.25 9.31
CA ARG A 301 11.67 25.29 9.98
C ARG A 301 10.94 26.06 11.08
N MET A 302 9.62 25.92 11.22
CA MET A 302 8.90 26.63 12.28
C MET A 302 9.20 25.99 13.65
N PRO A 303 9.50 26.80 14.70
CA PRO A 303 9.56 26.30 16.07
C PRO A 303 8.22 25.69 16.51
N LEU A 304 8.26 24.66 17.36
CA LEU A 304 7.06 23.94 17.81
C LEU A 304 5.97 24.86 18.38
N ALA A 305 6.34 25.86 19.20
CA ALA A 305 5.40 26.84 19.73
C ALA A 305 4.66 27.63 18.65
N LYS A 306 5.37 27.99 17.56
CA LYS A 306 4.78 28.69 16.40
C LYS A 306 3.89 27.75 15.59
N ARG A 307 4.30 26.49 15.40
CA ARG A 307 3.47 25.46 14.75
C ARG A 307 2.15 25.25 15.47
N ARG A 308 2.20 25.12 16.80
CA ARG A 308 1.02 25.02 17.67
C ARG A 308 0.09 26.22 17.49
N ALA A 309 0.61 27.44 17.59
CA ALA A 309 -0.18 28.65 17.43
C ALA A 309 -0.83 28.76 16.03
N VAL A 310 -0.14 28.33 14.98
CA VAL A 310 -0.69 28.30 13.61
C VAL A 310 -1.84 27.30 13.51
N VAL A 311 -1.67 26.08 14.02
CA VAL A 311 -2.74 25.07 13.99
C VAL A 311 -3.93 25.48 14.85
N GLU A 312 -3.72 25.96 16.09
CA GLU A 312 -4.81 26.41 16.95
C GLU A 312 -5.63 27.54 16.29
N ARG A 313 -4.95 28.48 15.61
CA ARG A 313 -5.62 29.52 14.82
C ARG A 313 -6.44 28.94 13.65
N GLU A 314 -5.88 28.01 12.88
CA GLU A 314 -6.62 27.42 11.75
C GLU A 314 -7.76 26.51 12.21
N LEU A 315 -7.63 25.82 13.35
CA LEU A 315 -8.71 25.07 13.99
C LEU A 315 -9.85 25.99 14.45
N ALA A 316 -9.53 27.15 15.05
CA ALA A 316 -10.55 28.13 15.43
C ALA A 316 -11.34 28.63 14.20
N ARG A 317 -10.66 28.92 13.09
CA ARG A 317 -11.30 29.31 11.82
C ARG A 317 -12.17 28.19 11.25
N PHE A 318 -11.68 26.97 11.25
CA PHE A 318 -12.43 25.79 10.83
C PHE A 318 -13.71 25.59 11.66
N SER A 319 -13.59 25.67 12.99
CA SER A 319 -14.72 25.56 13.92
C SER A 319 -15.76 26.65 13.66
N SER A 320 -15.32 27.91 13.52
CA SER A 320 -16.22 29.04 13.21
C SER A 320 -16.99 28.81 11.92
N GLN A 321 -16.33 28.35 10.84
CA GLN A 321 -16.99 28.08 9.55
C GLN A 321 -18.02 26.92 9.63
N ARG A 322 -17.86 26.01 10.58
CA ARG A 322 -18.73 24.86 10.81
C ARG A 322 -19.79 25.10 11.90
N ASN A 323 -19.88 26.32 12.44
CA ASN A 323 -20.72 26.67 13.59
C ASN A 323 -20.44 25.80 14.83
N LEU A 324 -19.18 25.43 15.05
CA LEU A 324 -18.71 24.73 16.22
C LEU A 324 -18.17 25.74 17.24
N THR A 325 -18.23 25.40 18.53
CA THR A 325 -17.62 26.24 19.58
C THR A 325 -16.10 26.17 19.50
N GLU A 326 -15.41 27.22 19.97
CA GLU A 326 -13.94 27.26 19.99
C GLU A 326 -13.32 26.10 20.81
N SER A 327 -14.04 25.59 21.81
CA SER A 327 -13.60 24.46 22.63
C SER A 327 -13.88 23.09 22.02
N THR A 328 -14.58 23.01 20.88
CA THR A 328 -14.97 21.73 20.28
C THR A 328 -13.76 20.89 19.85
N MET A 329 -12.69 21.54 19.40
CA MET A 329 -11.49 20.86 18.91
C MET A 329 -10.23 21.59 19.39
N GLY A 330 -9.23 20.83 19.85
CA GLY A 330 -7.98 21.39 20.35
C GLY A 330 -6.75 20.61 19.92
N TRP A 331 -5.59 21.26 19.96
CA TRP A 331 -4.30 20.60 19.78
C TRP A 331 -3.97 19.74 20.99
N ALA A 332 -3.63 18.46 20.78
CA ALA A 332 -3.04 17.61 21.81
C ALA A 332 -1.52 17.51 21.65
N GLU A 333 -1.05 17.03 20.50
CA GLU A 333 0.34 16.65 20.29
C GLU A 333 0.74 16.72 18.81
N LEU A 334 2.04 16.90 18.52
CA LEU A 334 2.61 16.69 17.20
C LEU A 334 3.76 15.68 17.30
N VAL A 335 3.63 14.57 16.57
CA VAL A 335 4.61 13.50 16.47
C VAL A 335 5.26 13.51 15.09
N ASP A 336 6.58 13.33 15.03
CA ASP A 336 7.37 13.25 13.79
C ASP A 336 7.16 14.42 12.80
N ASP A 337 6.94 15.64 13.31
CA ASP A 337 6.66 16.87 12.55
C ASP A 337 5.36 16.88 11.71
N VAL A 338 4.67 15.76 11.51
CA VAL A 338 3.49 15.67 10.61
C VAL A 338 2.24 15.08 11.25
N ARG A 339 2.35 14.23 12.28
CA ARG A 339 1.20 13.57 12.92
C ARG A 339 0.64 14.43 14.02
N LEU A 340 -0.46 15.11 13.72
CA LEU A 340 -1.16 15.99 14.64
C LEU A 340 -2.28 15.24 15.35
N THR A 341 -2.13 15.09 16.66
CA THR A 341 -3.18 14.52 17.52
C THR A 341 -4.07 15.65 18.03
N LEU A 342 -5.39 15.52 17.85
CA LEU A 342 -6.39 16.49 18.26
C LEU A 342 -7.28 15.94 19.36
N THR A 343 -7.70 16.81 20.28
CA THR A 343 -8.84 16.51 21.17
C THR A 343 -10.13 16.96 20.50
N ILE A 344 -11.20 16.20 20.70
CA ILE A 344 -12.57 16.59 20.34
C ILE A 344 -13.44 16.45 21.58
N ASP A 345 -14.16 17.53 21.91
CA ASP A 345 -15.07 17.58 23.05
C ASP A 345 -16.14 16.47 23.01
N ASP A 346 -16.68 16.13 24.18
CA ASP A 346 -17.73 15.11 24.30
C ASP A 346 -19.09 15.59 23.79
N SER A 347 -19.25 16.90 23.56
CA SER A 347 -20.44 17.45 22.91
C SER A 347 -20.63 16.96 21.47
N VAL A 348 -19.56 16.47 20.81
CA VAL A 348 -19.64 15.88 19.47
C VAL A 348 -19.95 14.39 19.60
N PRO A 349 -21.07 13.90 19.03
CA PRO A 349 -21.40 12.48 19.05
C PRO A 349 -20.27 11.62 18.47
N ALA A 350 -20.02 10.47 19.09
CA ALA A 350 -18.93 9.58 18.67
C ALA A 350 -19.00 9.19 17.18
N ALA A 351 -20.21 9.03 16.64
CA ALA A 351 -20.44 8.72 15.23
C ALA A 351 -20.01 9.84 14.26
N ASP A 352 -19.99 11.09 14.72
CA ASP A 352 -19.69 12.27 13.89
C ASP A 352 -18.19 12.63 13.91
N LYS A 353 -17.45 12.17 14.93
CA LYS A 353 -16.02 12.47 15.11
C LYS A 353 -15.17 12.08 13.89
N PRO A 354 -15.34 10.91 13.23
CA PRO A 354 -14.52 10.56 12.05
C PRO A 354 -14.70 11.54 10.89
N ALA A 355 -15.94 11.91 10.56
CA ALA A 355 -16.21 12.86 9.48
C ALA A 355 -15.67 14.26 9.81
N LEU A 356 -15.76 14.67 11.08
CA LEU A 356 -15.22 15.93 11.54
C LEU A 356 -13.68 15.97 11.48
N LEU A 357 -13.00 14.89 11.90
CA LEU A 357 -11.54 14.76 11.82
C LEU A 357 -11.04 14.83 10.38
N MET A 358 -11.68 14.09 9.46
CA MET A 358 -11.31 14.10 8.04
C MET A 358 -11.47 15.50 7.42
N ALA A 359 -12.53 16.21 7.80
CA ALA A 359 -12.75 17.59 7.38
C ALA A 359 -11.68 18.54 7.93
N ALA A 360 -11.29 18.39 9.20
CA ALA A 360 -10.22 19.17 9.82
C ALA A 360 -8.85 18.86 9.20
N GLU A 361 -8.53 17.59 8.92
CA GLU A 361 -7.32 17.20 8.21
C GLU A 361 -7.23 17.87 6.84
N THR A 362 -8.30 17.78 6.05
CA THR A 362 -8.38 18.41 4.73
C THR A 362 -8.17 19.93 4.83
N TRP A 363 -8.77 20.56 5.83
CA TRP A 363 -8.59 21.99 6.10
C TRP A 363 -7.13 22.34 6.43
N LEU A 364 -6.52 21.63 7.36
CA LEU A 364 -5.15 21.88 7.82
C LEU A 364 -4.13 21.60 6.70
N ARG A 365 -4.34 20.56 5.89
CA ARG A 365 -3.52 20.28 4.72
C ARG A 365 -3.50 21.41 3.69
N ARG A 366 -4.65 22.07 3.50
CA ARG A 366 -4.80 23.20 2.57
C ARG A 366 -4.25 24.50 3.13
N SER A 367 -4.37 24.72 4.44
CA SER A 367 -4.04 25.99 5.09
C SER A 367 -2.61 26.07 5.63
N ILE A 368 -1.97 24.93 5.91
CA ILE A 368 -0.68 24.87 6.60
C ILE A 368 0.34 24.08 5.80
N ASP A 369 0.16 22.77 5.70
CA ASP A 369 1.11 21.86 5.04
C ASP A 369 0.42 20.58 4.60
N THR A 370 0.62 20.18 3.34
CA THR A 370 -0.10 19.07 2.71
C THR A 370 0.24 17.71 3.31
N ARG A 371 1.32 17.58 4.09
CA ARG A 371 1.71 16.31 4.73
C ARG A 371 1.16 16.12 6.13
N LEU A 372 0.42 17.08 6.70
CA LEU A 372 -0.19 16.90 8.02
C LEU A 372 -1.16 15.70 8.01
N GLU A 373 -1.08 14.87 9.05
CA GLU A 373 -1.94 13.72 9.29
C GLU A 373 -2.65 13.95 10.63
N VAL A 374 -3.97 13.78 10.67
CA VAL A 374 -4.75 14.11 11.88
C VAL A 374 -5.24 12.85 12.56
N TYR A 375 -4.99 12.75 13.86
CA TYR A 375 -5.41 11.67 14.73
C TYR A 375 -6.28 12.19 15.86
N LEU A 376 -7.14 11.32 16.40
CA LEU A 376 -7.88 11.61 17.63
C LEU A 376 -7.03 11.21 18.84
N ALA A 377 -6.91 12.12 19.81
CA ALA A 377 -6.30 11.81 21.09
C ALA A 377 -7.09 10.69 21.77
N GLU A 378 -6.43 9.55 22.02
CA GLU A 378 -7.02 8.48 22.79
C GLU A 378 -7.38 8.98 24.18
N ARG A 379 -8.66 8.83 24.56
CA ARG A 379 -9.05 9.06 25.94
C ARG A 379 -8.49 7.92 26.77
N ARG A 380 -7.37 8.18 27.46
CA ARG A 380 -6.90 7.28 28.50
C ARG A 380 -8.06 6.97 29.44
N ASP A 381 -8.46 5.70 29.49
CA ASP A 381 -9.53 5.25 30.36
C ASP A 381 -9.23 5.71 31.80
N LYS A 382 -10.00 6.66 32.31
CA LYS A 382 -9.83 7.21 33.67
C LYS A 382 -10.38 6.24 34.73
N ASN A 383 -10.97 5.12 34.34
CA ASN A 383 -11.49 4.13 35.27
C ASN A 383 -10.34 3.44 36.01
N LYS A 384 -10.10 3.87 37.26
CA LYS A 384 -9.07 3.32 38.14
C LYS A 384 -9.19 1.80 38.34
N LEU A 385 -10.40 1.24 38.25
CA LEU A 385 -10.64 -0.20 38.47
C LEU A 385 -10.03 -1.09 37.39
N ARG A 386 -9.91 -0.60 36.15
CA ARG A 386 -9.28 -1.37 35.05
C ARG A 386 -7.77 -1.27 35.01
N ARG A 387 -7.16 -0.32 35.74
CA ARG A 387 -5.70 -0.16 35.81
C ARG A 387 -5.03 -0.99 36.90
N LEU A 388 -5.80 -1.62 37.78
CA LEU A 388 -5.29 -2.43 38.90
C LEU A 388 -4.93 -3.87 38.50
N ALA A 389 -5.18 -4.29 37.26
CA ALA A 389 -4.77 -5.59 36.75
C ALA A 389 -3.36 -5.57 36.11
N VAL A 390 -2.43 -4.78 36.66
CA VAL A 390 -1.01 -5.05 36.43
C VAL A 390 -0.73 -6.34 37.20
N ILE A 391 -0.74 -7.46 36.47
CA ILE A 391 -0.27 -8.75 36.98
C ILE A 391 1.13 -8.47 37.54
N PRO A 392 1.40 -8.74 38.83
CA PRO A 392 2.75 -8.64 39.36
C PRO A 392 3.66 -9.47 38.47
N ASN A 393 4.67 -8.85 37.86
CA ASN A 393 5.74 -9.61 37.22
C ASN A 393 6.32 -10.54 38.28
N ASP A 394 6.30 -11.83 37.99
CA ASP A 394 6.82 -12.88 38.84
C ASP A 394 8.31 -12.58 39.15
N PRO A 395 8.71 -12.39 40.43
CA PRO A 395 10.07 -12.00 40.78
C PRO A 395 11.12 -13.13 40.65
N THR A 396 10.88 -14.14 39.82
CA THR A 396 11.71 -15.36 39.76
C THR A 396 12.87 -15.32 38.75
N GLU A 397 13.10 -14.23 38.02
CA GLU A 397 14.17 -14.12 37.01
C GLU A 397 15.42 -13.32 37.43
N GLU A 398 15.71 -13.14 38.72
CA GLU A 398 16.93 -12.42 39.16
C GLU A 398 18.02 -13.28 39.83
N THR A 399 17.95 -14.61 39.75
CA THR A 399 19.02 -15.48 40.24
C THR A 399 19.43 -16.52 39.20
N SER A 400 20.10 -16.10 38.11
CA SER A 400 21.04 -16.93 37.34
C SER A 400 21.71 -16.13 36.23
N ARG A 401 22.74 -15.35 36.58
CA ARG A 401 23.88 -15.12 35.69
C ARG A 401 25.17 -15.23 36.53
N PRO A 402 26.11 -16.11 36.17
CA PRO A 402 27.44 -16.18 36.78
C PRO A 402 28.31 -14.98 36.42
#